data_AF-A0A8U1EWB3-F1
#
_entry.id   AF-A0A8U1EWB3-F1
#
_cell.length_a   1.000
_cell.length_b   1.000
_cell.length_c   1.000
_cell.angle_alpha   90.00
_cell.angle_beta   90.00
_cell.angle_gamma   90.00
#
_symmetry.space_group_name_H-M   'P 1'
#
loop_
_entity.id
_entity.type
_entity.pdbx_description
1 polymer ?
#
loop_
_entity_poly.entity_id
_entity_poly.type
_entity_poly.pdbx_seq_one_letter_code
_entity_poly.pdbx_strand_id
1 'polypeptide(L)'
;MHKLECTAMCSYGENWCPSETVRLVARIIMKQKVTTERSQSERLLLLSEFEAHLDKLDSEKNEMNQTDIAALHHFYSKHIDFPDDQTLTVLFGQVNCNGFTIEDEELSHLGSAVFPDVALMNHSCSPNVIVTYKGTEAEVRAVQDIQPGDEVFNSYIDLLYPTDDRNERLRDSYFFTCVCDECATRSKDGAKMELRKLSSPPELEEVRKMVHYARNVIEEFRRAKHYKTPSDLLEICELSQEKMSSVFADTNVYMLHMMYQAMGVCLYMQDWDGAMRYGEKIIQPYSVHYPAYSLIGSSLLCVQCPLPSLFSERVLHIPETGPSLPGTGEEDPGSQGIKEGDRHYGSGSWEGSPLCNRDQTRGGGAEVRRRKSEEEEGGVRTRGGVNKRIRGRGSNVKEG
;
A
#
# COMPACT_ATOMS: atom_id res chain seq x y z
N MET A 1 8.69 21.31 6.02
CA MET A 1 7.94 20.65 4.93
C MET A 1 6.51 21.14 4.81
N HIS A 2 5.69 21.12 5.87
CA HIS A 2 4.26 21.53 5.81
C HIS A 2 3.99 22.90 5.14
N LYS A 3 4.86 23.90 5.34
CA LYS A 3 4.72 25.24 4.72
C LYS A 3 4.54 25.21 3.19
N LEU A 4 5.07 24.20 2.50
CA LEU A 4 4.96 24.04 1.05
C LEU A 4 3.52 23.79 0.61
N GLU A 5 2.79 23.00 1.41
CA GLU A 5 1.44 22.54 1.09
C GLU A 5 0.39 23.44 1.73
N CYS A 6 0.67 24.05 2.89
CA CYS A 6 -0.29 24.86 3.64
C CYS A 6 -0.92 25.98 2.79
N THR A 7 -0.09 26.82 2.16
CA THR A 7 -0.57 27.91 1.31
C THR A 7 -1.18 27.40 0.00
N ALA A 8 -0.63 26.33 -0.57
CA ALA A 8 -1.15 25.73 -1.80
C ALA A 8 -2.56 25.16 -1.59
N MET A 9 -2.79 24.40 -0.51
CA MET A 9 -4.11 23.86 -0.16
C MET A 9 -5.14 24.97 0.04
N CYS A 10 -4.80 26.06 0.74
CA CYS A 10 -5.70 27.20 0.87
C CYS A 10 -5.99 27.91 -0.47
N SER A 11 -5.02 27.94 -1.38
CA SER A 11 -5.16 28.64 -2.67
C SER A 11 -5.96 27.85 -3.69
N TYR A 12 -5.73 26.52 -3.75
CA TYR A 12 -6.36 25.64 -4.72
C TYR A 12 -7.67 25.03 -4.21
N GLY A 13 -7.87 24.95 -2.89
CA GLY A 13 -9.07 24.38 -2.27
C GLY A 13 -9.31 22.94 -2.72
N GLU A 14 -10.53 22.64 -3.18
CA GLU A 14 -10.92 21.33 -3.71
C GLU A 14 -10.12 20.91 -4.96
N ASN A 15 -9.49 21.86 -5.67
CA ASN A 15 -8.66 21.58 -6.83
C ASN A 15 -7.23 21.17 -6.44
N TRP A 16 -6.89 21.13 -5.16
CA TRP A 16 -5.59 20.65 -4.70
C TRP A 16 -5.56 19.12 -4.75
N CYS A 17 -4.94 18.57 -5.79
CA CYS A 17 -4.88 17.12 -6.01
C CYS A 17 -3.52 16.61 -6.56
N PRO A 18 -2.35 17.04 -6.03
CA PRO A 18 -1.09 16.45 -6.43
C PRO A 18 -1.01 14.98 -6.02
N SER A 19 -0.39 14.14 -6.86
CA SER A 19 -0.09 12.75 -6.53
C SER A 19 0.87 12.68 -5.32
N GLU A 20 0.87 11.53 -4.63
CA GLU A 20 1.76 11.33 -3.48
C GLU A 20 3.23 11.43 -3.86
N THR A 21 3.61 10.89 -5.02
CA THR A 21 4.94 11.03 -5.63
C THR A 21 5.32 12.50 -5.83
N VAL A 22 4.42 13.32 -6.39
CA VAL A 22 4.66 14.76 -6.57
C VAL A 22 4.89 15.47 -5.23
N ARG A 23 4.11 15.14 -4.20
CA ARG A 23 4.28 15.70 -2.86
C ARG A 23 5.64 15.31 -2.26
N LEU A 24 6.06 14.05 -2.43
CA LEU A 24 7.34 13.55 -1.95
C LEU A 24 8.51 14.24 -2.67
N VAL A 25 8.47 14.32 -4.00
CA VAL A 25 9.48 15.02 -4.82
C VAL A 25 9.60 16.49 -4.42
N ALA A 26 8.48 17.20 -4.22
CA ALA A 26 8.49 18.59 -3.75
C ALA A 26 9.23 18.75 -2.41
N ARG A 27 9.05 17.78 -1.49
CA ARG A 27 9.74 17.76 -0.19
C ARG A 27 11.23 17.45 -0.35
N ILE A 28 11.61 16.56 -1.27
CA ILE A 28 13.01 16.23 -1.56
C ILE A 28 13.76 17.46 -2.10
N ILE A 29 13.21 18.15 -3.10
CA ILE A 29 13.83 19.37 -3.67
C ILE A 29 14.05 20.42 -2.57
N MET A 30 13.05 20.63 -1.71
CA MET A 30 13.18 21.57 -0.60
C MET A 30 14.22 21.11 0.44
N LYS A 31 14.33 19.80 0.70
CA LYS A 31 15.31 19.24 1.62
C LYS A 31 16.73 19.47 1.10
N GLN A 32 16.97 19.18 -0.19
CA GLN A 32 18.26 19.38 -0.86
C GLN A 32 18.70 20.85 -0.84
N LYS A 33 17.76 21.79 -0.99
CA LYS A 33 18.08 23.23 -0.93
C LYS A 33 18.58 23.69 0.46
N VAL A 34 18.11 23.06 1.53
CA VAL A 34 18.46 23.44 2.91
C VAL A 34 19.62 22.61 3.45
N THR A 35 19.85 21.42 2.90
CA THR A 35 20.82 20.46 3.41
C THR A 35 22.06 20.50 2.54
N THR A 36 23.12 21.14 3.02
CA THR A 36 24.40 21.26 2.29
C THR A 36 25.38 20.12 2.57
N GLU A 37 25.14 19.36 3.64
CA GLU A 37 25.99 18.25 4.09
C GLU A 37 25.23 16.92 4.00
N ARG A 38 25.99 15.82 3.90
CA ARG A 38 25.44 14.46 3.87
C ARG A 38 24.54 14.21 5.08
N SER A 39 23.31 13.77 4.86
CA SER A 39 22.37 13.51 5.96
C SER A 39 22.66 12.19 6.67
N GLN A 40 22.14 12.02 7.89
CA GLN A 40 22.24 10.75 8.63
C GLN A 40 21.54 9.58 7.93
N SER A 41 20.63 9.86 6.99
CA SER A 41 19.89 8.87 6.21
C SER A 41 20.62 8.38 4.96
N GLU A 42 21.77 8.99 4.66
CA GLU A 42 22.52 8.76 3.43
C GLU A 42 23.94 8.28 3.72
N ARG A 43 24.23 7.57 4.81
CA ARG A 43 25.60 7.23 5.25
C ARG A 43 26.35 6.30 4.28
N LEU A 44 25.61 5.45 3.57
CA LEU A 44 26.12 4.48 2.62
C LEU A 44 25.77 4.88 1.18
N LEU A 45 24.51 5.28 0.93
CA LEU A 45 24.03 5.65 -0.40
C LEU A 45 23.48 7.08 -0.40
N LEU A 46 23.92 7.91 -1.36
CA LEU A 46 23.36 9.26 -1.54
C LEU A 46 22.07 9.19 -2.35
N LEU A 47 21.12 10.10 -2.10
CA LEU A 47 19.91 10.21 -2.92
C LEU A 47 20.27 10.52 -4.39
N SER A 48 21.30 11.32 -4.63
CA SER A 48 21.78 11.60 -5.99
C SER A 48 22.35 10.37 -6.72
N GLU A 49 22.70 9.31 -6.00
CA GLU A 49 23.22 8.05 -6.54
C GLU A 49 22.13 7.00 -6.76
N PHE A 50 20.87 7.32 -6.46
CA PHE A 50 19.74 6.42 -6.72
C PHE A 50 19.66 6.04 -8.20
N GLU A 51 19.39 4.76 -8.44
CA GLU A 51 19.09 4.25 -9.76
C GLU A 51 17.72 4.75 -10.22
N ALA A 52 17.62 5.16 -11.49
CA ALA A 52 16.44 5.78 -12.09
C ALA A 52 15.90 5.00 -13.28
N HIS A 53 16.70 4.08 -13.84
CA HIS A 53 16.35 3.23 -14.99
C HIS A 53 15.75 3.98 -16.19
N LEU A 54 16.24 5.21 -16.43
CA LEU A 54 15.71 6.08 -17.49
C LEU A 54 15.81 5.44 -18.89
N ASP A 55 16.83 4.62 -19.12
CA ASP A 55 17.06 3.89 -20.36
C ASP A 55 16.03 2.77 -20.60
N LYS A 56 15.28 2.36 -19.57
CA LYS A 56 14.31 1.27 -19.61
C LYS A 56 12.85 1.76 -19.52
N LEU A 57 12.62 3.07 -19.39
CA LEU A 57 11.27 3.63 -19.34
C LEU A 57 10.57 3.53 -20.69
N ASP A 58 9.39 2.89 -20.69
CA ASP A 58 8.47 2.87 -21.83
C ASP A 58 7.74 4.22 -21.99
N SER A 59 6.97 4.36 -23.08
CA SER A 59 6.24 5.60 -23.37
C SER A 59 5.21 5.96 -22.30
N GLU A 60 4.54 4.97 -21.70
CA GLU A 60 3.50 5.17 -20.69
C GLU A 60 4.10 5.74 -19.40
N LYS A 61 5.20 5.15 -18.91
CA LYS A 61 5.91 5.65 -17.73
C LYS A 61 6.51 7.04 -17.96
N ASN A 62 6.99 7.32 -19.18
CA ASN A 62 7.46 8.65 -19.54
C ASN A 62 6.30 9.68 -19.52
N GLU A 63 5.15 9.36 -20.08
CA GLU A 63 3.96 10.24 -20.05
C GLU A 63 3.46 10.49 -18.62
N MET A 64 3.48 9.46 -17.77
CA MET A 64 3.14 9.58 -16.35
C MET A 64 4.11 10.53 -15.62
N ASN A 65 5.42 10.35 -15.82
CA ASN A 65 6.44 11.24 -15.23
C ASN A 65 6.26 12.70 -15.71
N GLN A 66 5.95 12.91 -16.99
CA GLN A 66 5.68 14.26 -17.50
C GLN A 66 4.41 14.88 -16.90
N THR A 67 3.38 14.07 -16.66
CA THR A 67 2.16 14.50 -15.98
C THR A 67 2.45 14.92 -14.54
N ASP A 68 3.27 14.14 -13.82
CA ASP A 68 3.70 14.47 -12.47
C ASP A 68 4.60 15.71 -12.42
N ILE A 69 5.52 15.90 -13.38
CA ILE A 69 6.32 17.12 -13.51
C ILE A 69 5.43 18.34 -13.72
N ALA A 70 4.45 18.25 -14.62
CA ALA A 70 3.48 19.33 -14.85
C ALA A 70 2.67 19.65 -13.59
N ALA A 71 2.24 18.63 -12.84
CA ALA A 71 1.55 18.80 -11.56
C ALA A 71 2.46 19.45 -10.50
N LEU A 72 3.74 19.07 -10.44
CA LEU A 72 4.73 19.67 -9.55
C LEU A 72 4.85 21.19 -9.82
N HIS A 73 5.02 21.59 -11.08
CA HIS A 73 5.05 23.00 -11.46
C HIS A 73 3.74 23.72 -11.13
N HIS A 74 2.59 23.09 -11.40
CA HIS A 74 1.28 23.67 -11.15
C HIS A 74 1.07 23.96 -9.67
N PHE A 75 1.31 22.99 -8.78
CA PHE A 75 0.99 23.13 -7.36
C PHE A 75 2.08 23.83 -6.53
N TYR A 76 3.36 23.76 -6.94
CA TYR A 76 4.48 24.17 -6.08
C TYR A 76 5.35 25.34 -6.60
N SER A 77 5.07 25.88 -7.80
CA SER A 77 5.87 26.96 -8.41
C SER A 77 6.04 28.23 -7.58
N LYS A 78 5.11 28.52 -6.66
CA LYS A 78 5.21 29.69 -5.77
C LYS A 78 6.19 29.49 -4.60
N HIS A 79 6.63 28.26 -4.36
CA HIS A 79 7.33 27.88 -3.13
C HIS A 79 8.68 27.20 -3.37
N ILE A 80 8.93 26.72 -4.58
CA ILE A 80 10.11 25.93 -4.94
C ILE A 80 10.74 26.53 -6.20
N ASP A 81 12.06 26.74 -6.14
CA ASP A 81 12.86 26.95 -7.35
C ASP A 81 13.19 25.57 -7.90
N PHE A 82 12.62 25.24 -9.06
CA PHE A 82 12.81 23.92 -9.66
C PHE A 82 14.16 23.82 -10.37
N PRO A 83 14.80 22.64 -10.34
CA PRO A 83 15.88 22.34 -11.28
C PRO A 83 15.32 22.20 -12.70
N ASP A 84 16.19 22.00 -13.68
CA ASP A 84 15.78 21.75 -15.07
C ASP A 84 14.97 20.45 -15.24
N ASP A 85 14.19 20.37 -16.32
CA ASP A 85 13.33 19.24 -16.65
C ASP A 85 14.07 17.90 -16.72
N GLN A 86 15.34 17.90 -17.13
CA GLN A 86 16.16 16.69 -17.19
C GLN A 86 16.43 16.16 -15.78
N THR A 87 16.79 17.06 -14.86
CA THR A 87 17.01 16.74 -13.45
C THR A 87 15.70 16.30 -12.78
N LEU A 88 14.57 16.93 -13.10
CA LEU A 88 13.27 16.49 -12.61
C LEU A 88 12.91 15.09 -13.11
N THR A 89 13.16 14.79 -14.38
CA THR A 89 12.92 13.47 -14.97
C THR A 89 13.74 12.39 -14.27
N VAL A 90 15.02 12.66 -14.00
CA VAL A 90 15.88 11.78 -13.20
C VAL A 90 15.28 11.58 -11.81
N LEU A 91 14.92 12.66 -11.11
CA LEU A 91 14.42 12.59 -9.74
C LEU A 91 13.12 11.81 -9.61
N PHE A 92 12.18 11.96 -10.55
CA PHE A 92 10.96 11.14 -10.58
C PHE A 92 11.27 9.66 -10.83
N GLY A 93 12.19 9.35 -11.75
CA GLY A 93 12.67 7.98 -11.95
C GLY A 93 13.29 7.38 -10.68
N GLN A 94 14.13 8.15 -9.98
CA GLN A 94 14.74 7.76 -8.71
C GLN A 94 13.69 7.51 -7.62
N VAL A 95 12.72 8.40 -7.44
CA VAL A 95 11.67 8.23 -6.42
C VAL A 95 10.77 7.04 -6.73
N ASN A 96 10.45 6.79 -7.99
CA ASN A 96 9.64 5.63 -8.38
C ASN A 96 10.36 4.29 -8.12
N CYS A 97 11.68 4.23 -8.32
CA CYS A 97 12.46 3.01 -8.11
C CYS A 97 12.85 2.77 -6.64
N ASN A 98 13.00 3.82 -5.84
CA ASN A 98 13.60 3.75 -4.50
C ASN A 98 12.68 4.26 -3.38
N GLY A 99 11.45 4.65 -3.74
CA GLY A 99 10.44 5.10 -2.79
C GLY A 99 9.90 3.95 -1.96
N PHE A 100 9.66 4.23 -0.68
CA PHE A 100 9.06 3.30 0.27
C PHE A 100 7.66 3.75 0.63
N THR A 101 6.76 2.78 0.71
CA THR A 101 5.48 2.93 1.39
C THR A 101 5.66 2.63 2.87
N ILE A 102 5.29 3.59 3.72
CA ILE A 102 5.20 3.43 5.17
C ILE A 102 3.82 2.88 5.49
N GLU A 103 3.80 1.80 6.24
CA GLU A 103 2.60 1.08 6.64
C GLU A 103 2.52 0.98 8.17
N ASP A 104 1.31 0.88 8.71
CA ASP A 104 1.10 0.57 10.13
C ASP A 104 1.19 -0.94 10.42
N GLU A 105 0.92 -1.31 11.67
CA GLU A 105 0.89 -2.71 12.14
C GLU A 105 -0.17 -3.59 11.45
N GLU A 106 -1.17 -2.98 10.81
CA GLU A 106 -2.19 -3.66 10.01
C GLU A 106 -1.84 -3.66 8.51
N LEU A 107 -0.68 -3.12 8.14
CA LEU A 107 -0.21 -2.91 6.78
C LEU A 107 -1.08 -1.92 5.99
N SER A 108 -1.72 -0.99 6.69
CA SER A 108 -2.45 0.11 6.08
C SER A 108 -1.49 1.22 5.65
N HIS A 109 -1.68 1.73 4.44
CA HIS A 109 -0.87 2.82 3.87
C HIS A 109 -0.96 4.10 4.71
N LEU A 110 0.16 4.51 5.31
CA LEU A 110 0.28 5.78 6.05
C LEU A 110 0.88 6.90 5.21
N GLY A 111 1.79 6.58 4.29
CA GLY A 111 2.36 7.53 3.36
C GLY A 111 3.66 7.06 2.69
N SER A 112 4.27 7.91 1.87
CA SER A 112 5.51 7.61 1.14
C SER A 112 6.73 8.35 1.69
N ALA A 113 7.89 7.68 1.64
CA ALA A 113 9.17 8.21 2.07
C ALA A 113 10.34 7.71 1.21
N VAL A 114 11.52 8.32 1.41
CA VAL A 114 12.79 7.83 0.88
C VAL A 114 13.75 7.54 2.02
N PHE A 115 14.38 6.36 1.98
CA PHE A 115 15.35 5.92 2.97
C PHE A 115 16.63 5.48 2.25
N PRO A 116 17.56 6.38 1.93
CA PRO A 116 18.68 6.07 1.04
C PRO A 116 19.52 4.87 1.42
N ASP A 117 19.92 4.75 2.69
CA ASP A 117 20.69 3.58 3.13
C ASP A 117 19.89 2.27 3.08
N VAL A 118 18.56 2.33 3.20
CA VAL A 118 17.67 1.16 3.12
C VAL A 118 17.42 0.77 1.66
N ALA A 119 17.34 1.75 0.76
CA ALA A 119 17.20 1.55 -0.69
C ALA A 119 18.39 0.82 -1.32
N LEU A 120 19.54 0.81 -0.64
CA LEU A 120 20.73 0.07 -1.08
C LEU A 120 20.54 -1.45 -1.08
N MET A 121 19.63 -1.99 -0.25
CA MET A 121 19.42 -3.44 -0.13
C MET A 121 18.68 -3.98 -1.35
N ASN A 122 19.24 -5.00 -2.00
CA ASN A 122 18.63 -5.64 -3.16
C ASN A 122 17.42 -6.51 -2.80
N HIS A 123 16.69 -6.93 -3.84
CA HIS A 123 15.52 -7.79 -3.69
C HIS A 123 15.85 -9.29 -3.64
N SER A 124 15.17 -10.02 -2.75
CA SER A 124 15.00 -11.48 -2.86
C SER A 124 13.56 -11.87 -2.52
N CYS A 125 13.04 -12.92 -3.18
CA CYS A 125 11.76 -13.53 -2.79
C CYS A 125 11.89 -14.44 -1.54
N SER A 126 13.12 -14.68 -1.08
CA SER A 126 13.45 -15.25 0.23
C SER A 126 14.40 -14.27 0.94
N PRO A 127 13.88 -13.16 1.49
CA PRO A 127 14.70 -12.11 2.07
C PRO A 127 15.26 -12.53 3.43
N ASN A 128 16.46 -12.08 3.78
CA ASN A 128 17.09 -12.33 5.08
C ASN A 128 16.91 -11.17 6.07
N VAL A 129 16.33 -10.05 5.63
CA VAL A 129 15.87 -8.95 6.49
C VAL A 129 14.44 -8.54 6.19
N ILE A 130 13.84 -7.81 7.14
CA ILE A 130 12.57 -7.10 6.97
C ILE A 130 12.72 -5.64 7.39
N VAL A 131 11.96 -4.76 6.75
CA VAL A 131 11.89 -3.32 7.08
C VAL A 131 10.59 -3.06 7.83
N THR A 132 10.70 -2.45 9.01
CA THR A 132 9.56 -1.98 9.81
C THR A 132 9.71 -0.49 10.11
N TYR A 133 8.63 0.18 10.51
CA TYR A 133 8.66 1.63 10.75
C TYR A 133 8.29 1.99 12.19
N LYS A 134 9.13 2.82 12.82
CA LYS A 134 8.83 3.46 14.10
C LYS A 134 8.58 4.94 13.87
N GLY A 135 7.32 5.29 13.60
CA GLY A 135 6.98 6.63 13.11
C GLY A 135 7.57 6.85 11.71
N THR A 136 8.58 7.71 11.61
CA THR A 136 9.29 7.98 10.34
C THR A 136 10.70 7.39 10.30
N GLU A 137 11.05 6.54 11.25
CA GLU A 137 12.34 5.83 11.30
C GLU A 137 12.16 4.42 10.74
N ALA A 138 12.97 4.06 9.73
CA ALA A 138 13.00 2.71 9.19
C ALA A 138 13.97 1.85 10.00
N GLU A 139 13.49 0.71 10.50
CA GLU A 139 14.28 -0.29 11.20
C GLU A 139 14.46 -1.52 10.29
N VAL A 140 15.71 -1.97 10.13
CA VAL A 140 16.04 -3.18 9.35
C VAL A 140 16.43 -4.29 10.33
N ARG A 141 15.70 -5.41 10.30
CA ARG A 141 15.89 -6.52 11.24
C ARG A 141 16.12 -7.83 10.48
N ALA A 142 17.11 -8.60 10.92
CA ALA A 142 17.36 -9.93 10.39
C ALA A 142 16.19 -10.87 10.71
N VAL A 143 15.80 -11.67 9.73
CA VAL A 143 14.76 -12.71 9.84
C VAL A 143 15.29 -14.10 9.46
N GLN A 144 16.56 -14.15 9.05
CA GLN A 144 17.36 -15.35 8.84
C GLN A 144 18.77 -15.08 9.38
N ASP A 145 19.56 -16.14 9.60
CA ASP A 145 20.98 -15.99 9.92
C ASP A 145 21.74 -15.36 8.74
N ILE A 146 22.63 -14.41 9.03
CA ILE A 146 23.44 -13.69 8.02
C ILE A 146 24.91 -13.83 8.41
N GLN A 147 25.73 -14.44 7.55
CA GLN A 147 27.15 -14.63 7.76
C GLN A 147 27.99 -13.49 7.16
N PRO A 148 29.22 -13.26 7.63
CA PRO A 148 30.11 -12.29 7.02
C PRO A 148 30.37 -12.59 5.54
N GLY A 149 30.07 -11.62 4.67
CA GLY A 149 30.19 -11.75 3.22
C GLY A 149 28.87 -12.04 2.51
N ASP A 150 27.80 -12.38 3.25
CA ASP A 150 26.47 -12.52 2.68
C ASP A 150 25.89 -11.16 2.29
N GLU A 151 25.15 -11.13 1.19
CA GLU A 151 24.38 -9.96 0.79
C GLU A 151 23.09 -9.84 1.60
N VAL A 152 22.69 -8.60 1.91
CA VAL A 152 21.46 -8.30 2.66
C VAL A 152 20.32 -8.04 1.67
N PHE A 153 19.26 -8.85 1.76
CA PHE A 153 18.11 -8.80 0.87
C PHE A 153 16.81 -8.50 1.59
N ASN A 154 16.06 -7.54 1.06
CA ASN A 154 14.68 -7.25 1.46
C ASN A 154 13.69 -7.75 0.37
N SER A 155 12.39 -7.85 0.69
CA SER A 155 11.36 -8.00 -0.36
C SER A 155 10.83 -6.64 -0.79
N TYR A 156 10.71 -6.41 -2.09
CA TYR A 156 10.11 -5.19 -2.66
C TYR A 156 8.62 -5.37 -2.98
N ILE A 157 8.15 -6.60 -2.93
CA ILE A 157 6.82 -7.00 -3.40
C ILE A 157 6.18 -7.95 -2.40
N ASP A 158 4.87 -8.09 -2.53
CA ASP A 158 4.12 -9.14 -1.86
C ASP A 158 4.58 -10.54 -2.36
N LEU A 159 4.98 -11.40 -1.41
CA LEU A 159 5.49 -12.74 -1.65
C LEU A 159 4.37 -13.79 -1.83
N LEU A 160 3.09 -13.43 -1.69
CA LEU A 160 1.95 -14.34 -1.86
C LEU A 160 1.89 -14.93 -3.27
N TYR A 161 2.15 -14.13 -4.30
CA TYR A 161 1.88 -14.51 -5.68
C TYR A 161 2.87 -15.54 -6.25
N PRO A 162 2.51 -16.25 -7.34
CA PRO A 162 3.39 -17.20 -8.02
C PRO A 162 4.57 -16.51 -8.69
N THR A 163 5.59 -17.28 -9.08
CA THR A 163 6.86 -16.76 -9.57
C THR A 163 6.73 -15.87 -10.81
N ASP A 164 5.79 -16.20 -11.71
CA ASP A 164 5.58 -15.41 -12.93
C ASP A 164 4.97 -14.03 -12.61
N ASP A 165 3.98 -13.97 -11.72
CA ASP A 165 3.34 -12.72 -11.26
C ASP A 165 4.35 -11.83 -10.53
N ARG A 166 5.16 -12.43 -9.63
CA ARG A 166 6.21 -11.71 -8.89
C ARG A 166 7.21 -11.07 -9.86
N ASN A 167 7.72 -11.83 -10.83
CA ASN A 167 8.68 -11.31 -11.79
C ASN A 167 8.08 -10.34 -12.81
N GLU A 168 6.78 -10.47 -13.13
CA GLU A 168 6.06 -9.48 -13.93
C GLU A 168 6.02 -8.13 -13.20
N ARG A 169 5.67 -8.13 -11.91
CA ARG A 169 5.70 -6.94 -11.06
C ARG A 169 7.11 -6.34 -10.93
N LEU A 170 8.14 -7.16 -10.72
CA LEU A 170 9.52 -6.69 -10.60
C LEU A 170 10.04 -6.09 -11.91
N ARG A 171 9.70 -6.67 -13.06
CA ARG A 171 10.08 -6.09 -14.36
C ARG A 171 9.38 -4.76 -14.63
N ASP A 172 8.09 -4.68 -14.31
CA ASP A 172 7.31 -3.48 -14.55
C ASP A 172 7.73 -2.31 -13.64
N SER A 173 7.95 -2.57 -12.35
CA SER A 173 8.24 -1.51 -11.36
C SER A 173 9.72 -1.27 -11.12
N TYR A 174 10.58 -2.28 -11.32
CA TYR A 174 12.01 -2.23 -10.97
C TYR A 174 12.94 -2.70 -12.10
N PHE A 175 12.41 -3.05 -13.27
CA PHE A 175 13.19 -3.33 -14.48
C PHE A 175 14.26 -4.44 -14.38
N PHE A 176 13.99 -5.44 -13.54
CA PHE A 176 14.81 -6.65 -13.42
C PHE A 176 13.96 -7.92 -13.28
N THR A 177 14.58 -9.08 -13.49
CA THR A 177 13.99 -10.40 -13.21
C THR A 177 14.77 -11.04 -12.06
N CYS A 178 14.06 -11.45 -11.01
CA CYS A 178 14.66 -12.09 -9.85
C CYS A 178 15.06 -13.54 -10.16
N VAL A 179 16.28 -13.90 -9.76
CA VAL A 179 16.86 -15.24 -9.95
C VAL A 179 17.19 -15.94 -8.62
N CYS A 180 16.59 -15.49 -7.51
CA CYS A 180 16.76 -16.14 -6.21
C CYS A 180 16.24 -17.59 -6.21
N ASP A 181 16.58 -18.36 -5.18
CA ASP A 181 16.24 -19.78 -5.07
C ASP A 181 14.73 -20.07 -5.20
N GLU A 182 13.87 -19.21 -4.63
CA GLU A 182 12.41 -19.36 -4.76
C GLU A 182 11.93 -19.18 -6.21
N CYS A 183 12.55 -18.25 -6.96
CA CYS A 183 12.24 -18.04 -8.38
C CYS A 183 12.84 -19.15 -9.26
N ALA A 184 14.03 -19.66 -8.92
CA ALA A 184 14.69 -20.73 -9.66
C ALA A 184 13.98 -22.08 -9.48
N THR A 185 13.61 -22.42 -8.24
CA THR A 185 12.97 -23.71 -7.91
C THR A 185 11.47 -23.72 -8.15
N ARG A 186 10.81 -22.55 -8.09
CA ARG A 186 9.34 -22.42 -8.16
C ARG A 186 8.62 -23.31 -7.15
N SER A 187 9.26 -23.57 -6.01
CA SER A 187 8.86 -24.63 -5.07
C SER A 187 7.42 -24.49 -4.55
N LYS A 188 6.96 -23.24 -4.35
CA LYS A 188 5.62 -22.91 -3.85
C LYS A 188 4.58 -22.67 -4.94
N ASP A 189 4.95 -22.60 -6.21
CA ASP A 189 4.02 -22.24 -7.30
C ASP A 189 2.85 -23.26 -7.39
N GLY A 190 3.13 -24.55 -7.19
CA GLY A 190 2.08 -25.58 -7.21
C GLY A 190 1.02 -25.38 -6.12
N ALA A 191 1.43 -25.12 -4.88
CA ALA A 191 0.52 -24.86 -3.77
C ALA A 191 -0.23 -23.53 -3.94
N LYS A 192 0.45 -22.49 -4.45
CA LYS A 192 -0.16 -21.18 -4.72
C LYS A 192 -1.23 -21.26 -5.81
N MET A 193 -1.03 -22.15 -6.79
CA MET A 193 -1.90 -22.38 -7.93
C MET A 193 -2.80 -23.60 -7.75
N GLU A 194 -3.11 -24.00 -6.51
CA GLU A 194 -3.91 -25.19 -6.21
C GLU A 194 -5.24 -25.17 -6.99
N LEU A 195 -5.52 -26.28 -7.67
CA LEU A 195 -6.71 -26.47 -8.47
C LEU A 195 -7.78 -27.22 -7.69
N ARG A 196 -9.03 -26.98 -8.02
CA ARG A 196 -10.14 -27.70 -7.41
C ARG A 196 -10.08 -29.19 -7.80
N LYS A 197 -10.25 -30.06 -6.81
CA LYS A 197 -10.30 -31.52 -7.00
C LYS A 197 -11.65 -31.90 -7.62
N LEU A 198 -11.70 -31.91 -8.95
CA LEU A 198 -12.85 -32.31 -9.75
C LEU A 198 -12.73 -33.76 -10.23
N SER A 199 -13.86 -34.38 -10.60
CA SER A 199 -13.89 -35.74 -11.16
C SER A 199 -13.06 -35.86 -12.44
N SER A 200 -13.03 -34.79 -13.23
CA SER A 200 -12.14 -34.61 -14.38
C SER A 200 -11.27 -33.38 -14.13
N PRO A 201 -9.93 -33.49 -14.21
CA PRO A 201 -9.07 -32.33 -14.01
C PRO A 201 -9.33 -31.27 -15.09
N PRO A 202 -9.30 -29.97 -14.73
CA PRO A 202 -9.50 -28.90 -15.71
C PRO A 202 -8.37 -28.90 -16.75
N GLU A 203 -8.70 -28.51 -17.98
CA GLU A 203 -7.72 -28.43 -19.06
C GLU A 203 -6.75 -27.27 -18.83
N LEU A 204 -5.50 -27.39 -19.30
CA LEU A 204 -4.48 -26.35 -19.14
C LEU A 204 -4.91 -24.99 -19.72
N GLU A 205 -5.67 -24.99 -20.81
CA GLU A 205 -6.17 -23.76 -21.43
C GLU A 205 -7.26 -23.10 -20.59
N GLU A 206 -8.09 -23.88 -19.90
CA GLU A 206 -9.08 -23.39 -18.96
C GLU A 206 -8.40 -22.73 -17.75
N VAL A 207 -7.37 -23.37 -17.21
CA VAL A 207 -6.56 -22.81 -16.12
C VAL A 207 -5.92 -21.48 -16.54
N ARG A 208 -5.31 -21.40 -17.73
CA ARG A 208 -4.71 -20.14 -18.24
C ARG A 208 -5.73 -19.02 -18.38
N LYS A 209 -6.91 -19.32 -18.92
CA LYS A 209 -8.01 -18.35 -19.04
C LYS A 209 -8.47 -17.87 -17.67
N MET A 210 -8.53 -18.76 -16.68
CA MET A 210 -8.91 -18.38 -15.32
C MET A 210 -7.85 -17.51 -14.63
N VAL A 211 -6.56 -17.79 -14.84
CA VAL A 211 -5.46 -16.94 -14.34
C VAL A 211 -5.54 -15.54 -14.96
N HIS A 212 -5.74 -15.46 -16.28
CA HIS A 212 -5.89 -14.18 -16.95
C HIS A 212 -7.10 -13.39 -16.43
N TYR A 213 -8.24 -14.08 -16.23
CA TYR A 213 -9.41 -13.48 -15.60
C TYR A 213 -9.11 -12.96 -14.19
N ALA A 214 -8.44 -13.76 -13.35
CA ALA A 214 -8.10 -13.39 -11.98
C ALA A 214 -7.23 -12.13 -11.93
N ARG A 215 -6.17 -12.06 -12.74
CA ARG A 215 -5.31 -10.87 -12.86
C ARG A 215 -6.10 -9.63 -13.28
N ASN A 216 -6.98 -9.76 -14.28
CA ASN A 216 -7.81 -8.65 -14.74
C ASN A 216 -8.78 -8.15 -13.66
N VAL A 217 -9.38 -9.06 -12.88
CA VAL A 217 -10.28 -8.69 -11.77
C VAL A 217 -9.52 -8.00 -10.65
N ILE A 218 -8.30 -8.43 -10.32
CA ILE A 218 -7.46 -7.74 -9.32
C ILE A 218 -7.26 -6.28 -9.72
N GLU A 219 -6.89 -6.03 -10.98
CA GLU A 219 -6.70 -4.67 -11.50
C GLU A 219 -8.00 -3.88 -11.66
N GLU A 220 -9.11 -4.55 -11.98
CA GLU A 220 -10.45 -3.93 -11.96
C GLU A 220 -10.83 -3.49 -10.55
N PHE A 221 -10.67 -4.37 -9.56
CA PHE A 221 -11.00 -4.09 -8.16
C PHE A 221 -10.16 -2.93 -7.62
N ARG A 222 -8.85 -2.93 -7.91
CA ARG A 222 -7.93 -1.84 -7.55
C ARG A 222 -8.42 -0.48 -8.06
N ARG A 223 -8.87 -0.41 -9.31
CA ARG A 223 -9.45 0.82 -9.89
C ARG A 223 -10.79 1.17 -9.26
N ALA A 224 -11.65 0.17 -9.10
CA ALA A 224 -13.00 0.30 -8.54
C ALA A 224 -13.03 0.91 -7.14
N LYS A 225 -12.03 0.63 -6.29
CA LYS A 225 -11.92 1.19 -4.92
C LYS A 225 -12.05 2.71 -4.87
N HIS A 226 -11.69 3.41 -5.94
CA HIS A 226 -11.69 4.87 -5.97
C HIS A 226 -13.05 5.51 -6.28
N TYR A 227 -14.00 4.75 -6.82
CA TYR A 227 -15.28 5.33 -7.30
C TYR A 227 -16.52 4.47 -7.05
N LYS A 228 -16.37 3.19 -6.70
CA LYS A 228 -17.49 2.29 -6.40
C LYS A 228 -17.85 2.30 -4.92
N THR A 229 -19.09 1.93 -4.61
CA THR A 229 -19.54 1.81 -3.22
C THR A 229 -19.00 0.52 -2.59
N PRO A 230 -18.91 0.44 -1.24
CA PRO A 230 -18.52 -0.80 -0.56
C PRO A 230 -19.34 -2.02 -0.98
N SER A 231 -20.65 -1.87 -1.20
CA SER A 231 -21.50 -2.99 -1.64
C SER A 231 -21.15 -3.47 -3.04
N ASP A 232 -20.88 -2.55 -3.99
CA ASP A 232 -20.45 -2.94 -5.34
C ASP A 232 -19.07 -3.63 -5.30
N LEU A 233 -18.18 -3.22 -4.39
CA LEU A 233 -16.87 -3.84 -4.21
C LEU A 233 -17.01 -5.28 -3.68
N LEU A 234 -17.86 -5.49 -2.67
CA LEU A 234 -18.15 -6.85 -2.18
C LEU A 234 -18.74 -7.72 -3.28
N GLU A 235 -19.66 -7.19 -4.09
CA GLU A 235 -20.23 -7.94 -5.22
C GLU A 235 -19.15 -8.37 -6.23
N ILE A 236 -18.18 -7.50 -6.56
CA ILE A 236 -17.03 -7.86 -7.40
C ILE A 236 -16.25 -9.02 -6.78
N CYS A 237 -15.96 -8.96 -5.48
CA CYS A 237 -15.24 -10.03 -4.78
C CYS A 237 -16.04 -11.35 -4.78
N GLU A 238 -17.34 -11.32 -4.53
CA GLU A 238 -18.18 -12.51 -4.44
C GLU A 238 -18.37 -13.18 -5.80
N LEU A 239 -18.73 -12.41 -6.83
CA LEU A 239 -18.91 -12.92 -8.20
C LEU A 239 -17.61 -13.48 -8.78
N SER A 240 -16.48 -12.83 -8.50
CA SER A 240 -15.18 -13.31 -8.97
C SER A 240 -14.74 -14.58 -8.26
N GLN A 241 -14.96 -14.69 -6.94
CA GLN A 241 -14.74 -15.93 -6.20
C GLN A 241 -15.64 -17.06 -6.72
N GLU A 242 -16.93 -16.81 -6.94
CA GLU A 242 -17.86 -17.81 -7.47
C GLU A 242 -17.36 -18.34 -8.82
N LYS A 243 -16.98 -17.44 -9.73
CA LYS A 243 -16.45 -17.82 -11.04
C LYS A 243 -15.13 -18.59 -10.93
N MET A 244 -14.16 -18.09 -10.15
CA MET A 244 -12.86 -18.73 -9.97
C MET A 244 -12.96 -20.09 -9.28
N SER A 245 -13.94 -20.28 -8.39
CA SER A 245 -14.17 -21.54 -7.67
C SER A 245 -14.48 -22.72 -8.59
N SER A 246 -14.85 -22.47 -9.85
CA SER A 246 -15.03 -23.54 -10.85
C SER A 246 -13.71 -24.26 -11.18
N VAL A 247 -12.56 -23.59 -11.04
CA VAL A 247 -11.23 -24.10 -11.42
C VAL A 247 -10.26 -24.12 -10.22
N PHE A 248 -10.26 -23.06 -9.41
CA PHE A 248 -9.32 -22.89 -8.31
C PHE A 248 -9.87 -23.43 -6.99
N ALA A 249 -8.98 -23.98 -6.16
CA ALA A 249 -9.30 -24.31 -4.77
C ALA A 249 -9.34 -23.03 -3.91
N ASP A 250 -10.01 -23.08 -2.75
CA ASP A 250 -10.09 -21.94 -1.82
C ASP A 250 -8.71 -21.47 -1.32
N THR A 251 -7.71 -22.36 -1.31
CA THR A 251 -6.32 -22.08 -0.93
C THR A 251 -5.49 -21.42 -2.03
N ASN A 252 -6.06 -21.26 -3.24
CA ASN A 252 -5.41 -20.61 -4.37
C ASN A 252 -5.22 -19.11 -4.10
N VAL A 253 -4.06 -18.57 -4.45
CA VAL A 253 -3.71 -17.18 -4.14
C VAL A 253 -4.65 -16.13 -4.74
N TYR A 254 -5.27 -16.41 -5.89
CA TYR A 254 -6.26 -15.50 -6.47
C TYR A 254 -7.59 -15.51 -5.71
N MET A 255 -8.00 -16.68 -5.21
CA MET A 255 -9.15 -16.80 -4.30
C MET A 255 -8.87 -16.05 -3.00
N LEU A 256 -7.71 -16.29 -2.41
CA LEU A 256 -7.29 -15.63 -1.17
C LEU A 256 -7.16 -14.12 -1.32
N HIS A 257 -6.71 -13.62 -2.48
CA HIS A 257 -6.69 -12.18 -2.76
C HIS A 257 -8.11 -11.60 -2.67
N MET A 258 -9.08 -12.19 -3.37
CA MET A 258 -10.46 -11.69 -3.35
C MET A 258 -11.10 -11.80 -1.96
N MET A 259 -10.79 -12.86 -1.21
CA MET A 259 -11.22 -12.98 0.19
C MET A 259 -10.62 -11.87 1.07
N TYR A 260 -9.33 -11.56 0.90
CA TYR A 260 -8.67 -10.48 1.64
C TYR A 260 -9.26 -9.11 1.29
N GLN A 261 -9.54 -8.86 0.01
CA GLN A 261 -10.21 -7.63 -0.40
C GLN A 261 -11.63 -7.54 0.18
N ALA A 262 -12.40 -8.62 0.14
CA ALA A 262 -13.75 -8.67 0.72
C ALA A 262 -13.72 -8.43 2.24
N MET A 263 -12.76 -9.03 2.94
CA MET A 263 -12.52 -8.81 4.37
C MET A 263 -12.27 -7.33 4.67
N GLY A 264 -11.41 -6.66 3.88
CA GLY A 264 -11.15 -5.22 4.02
C GLY A 264 -12.40 -4.36 3.82
N VAL A 265 -13.28 -4.73 2.88
CA VAL A 265 -14.55 -4.04 2.70
C VAL A 265 -15.52 -4.27 3.87
N CYS A 266 -15.61 -5.51 4.38
CA CYS A 266 -16.38 -5.81 5.59
C CYS A 266 -15.92 -4.98 6.80
N LEU A 267 -14.60 -4.88 7.02
CA LEU A 267 -14.02 -4.04 8.08
C LEU A 267 -14.43 -2.57 7.91
N TYR A 268 -14.35 -2.03 6.70
CA TYR A 268 -14.76 -0.65 6.40
C TYR A 268 -16.25 -0.41 6.69
N MET A 269 -17.11 -1.38 6.36
CA MET A 269 -18.55 -1.32 6.65
C MET A 269 -18.90 -1.62 8.11
N GLN A 270 -17.92 -1.95 8.96
CA GLN A 270 -18.11 -2.43 10.33
C GLN A 270 -18.93 -3.74 10.42
N ASP A 271 -18.89 -4.57 9.37
CA ASP A 271 -19.40 -5.94 9.36
C ASP A 271 -18.33 -6.89 9.91
N TRP A 272 -18.20 -6.90 11.24
CA TRP A 272 -17.18 -7.70 11.95
C TRP A 272 -17.37 -9.20 11.73
N ASP A 273 -18.61 -9.67 11.65
CA ASP A 273 -18.91 -11.08 11.40
C ASP A 273 -18.48 -11.49 9.98
N GLY A 274 -18.71 -10.64 8.98
CA GLY A 274 -18.21 -10.84 7.61
C GLY A 274 -16.69 -10.87 7.54
N ALA A 275 -16.03 -9.90 8.18
CA ALA A 275 -14.57 -9.84 8.23
C ALA A 275 -13.98 -11.11 8.88
N MET A 276 -14.57 -11.58 10.00
CA MET A 276 -14.13 -12.80 10.69
C MET A 276 -14.26 -14.04 9.80
N ARG A 277 -15.40 -14.20 9.10
CA ARG A 277 -15.63 -15.35 8.19
C ARG A 277 -14.60 -15.44 7.08
N TYR A 278 -14.15 -14.30 6.53
CA TYR A 278 -13.09 -14.28 5.53
C TYR A 278 -11.72 -14.52 6.18
N GLY A 279 -11.42 -13.88 7.31
CA GLY A 279 -10.17 -14.05 8.04
C GLY A 279 -9.87 -15.50 8.43
N GLU A 280 -10.88 -16.23 8.91
CA GLU A 280 -10.77 -17.67 9.23
C GLU A 280 -10.36 -18.53 8.01
N LYS A 281 -10.82 -18.17 6.81
CA LYS A 281 -10.45 -18.89 5.58
C LYS A 281 -9.06 -18.54 5.07
N ILE A 282 -8.59 -17.32 5.33
CA ILE A 282 -7.33 -16.79 4.81
C ILE A 282 -6.12 -17.23 5.64
N ILE A 283 -6.26 -17.30 6.97
CA ILE A 283 -5.12 -17.40 7.89
C ILE A 283 -4.25 -18.65 7.65
N GLN A 284 -4.87 -19.81 7.47
CA GLN A 284 -4.14 -21.07 7.34
C GLN A 284 -3.44 -21.18 5.97
N PRO A 285 -4.07 -20.84 4.84
CA PRO A 285 -3.36 -20.77 3.55
C PRO A 285 -2.23 -19.74 3.56
N TYR A 286 -2.40 -18.58 4.20
CA TYR A 286 -1.35 -17.56 4.28
C TYR A 286 -0.12 -18.05 5.04
N SER A 287 -0.28 -18.79 6.14
CA SER A 287 0.86 -19.33 6.89
C SER A 287 1.67 -20.38 6.11
N VAL A 288 1.09 -20.98 5.07
CA VAL A 288 1.78 -21.89 4.15
C VAL A 288 2.51 -21.13 3.04
N HIS A 289 1.88 -20.10 2.48
CA HIS A 289 2.40 -19.39 1.31
C HIS A 289 3.49 -18.37 1.66
N TYR A 290 3.37 -17.71 2.81
CA TYR A 290 4.35 -16.73 3.28
C TYR A 290 5.54 -17.36 4.01
N PRO A 291 6.70 -16.68 4.05
CA PRO A 291 7.75 -16.98 5.01
C PRO A 291 7.25 -16.84 6.45
N ALA A 292 7.84 -17.59 7.38
CA ALA A 292 7.42 -17.65 8.79
C ALA A 292 7.46 -16.28 9.52
N TYR A 293 8.23 -15.34 9.01
CA TYR A 293 8.43 -13.99 9.55
C TYR A 293 7.61 -12.90 8.82
N SER A 294 6.68 -13.28 7.95
CA SER A 294 5.86 -12.31 7.22
C SER A 294 4.94 -11.52 8.15
N LEU A 295 4.98 -10.19 8.05
CA LEU A 295 4.14 -9.27 8.83
C LEU A 295 2.64 -9.49 8.57
N ILE A 296 2.29 -9.96 7.37
CA ILE A 296 0.90 -10.23 6.95
C ILE A 296 0.27 -11.37 7.78
N GLY A 297 1.08 -12.36 8.17
CA GLY A 297 0.61 -13.41 9.09
C GLY A 297 0.30 -12.87 10.49
N SER A 298 1.07 -11.88 10.93
CA SER A 298 0.91 -11.24 12.24
C SER A 298 -0.27 -10.27 12.27
N SER A 299 -0.51 -9.50 11.19
CA SER A 299 -1.65 -8.58 11.09
C SER A 299 -2.99 -9.33 10.99
N LEU A 300 -3.05 -10.48 10.32
CA LEU A 300 -4.27 -11.30 10.26
C LEU A 300 -4.62 -11.96 11.61
N LEU A 301 -3.62 -12.29 12.43
CA LEU A 301 -3.84 -12.73 13.81
C LEU A 301 -4.47 -11.61 14.67
N CYS A 302 -4.21 -10.34 14.35
CA CYS A 302 -4.83 -9.20 15.03
C CYS A 302 -6.34 -9.12 14.76
N VAL A 303 -6.80 -9.39 13.53
CA VAL A 303 -8.23 -9.31 13.17
C VAL A 303 -9.07 -10.42 13.80
N GLN A 304 -8.46 -11.55 14.18
CA GLN A 304 -9.13 -12.63 14.91
C GLN A 304 -9.29 -12.36 16.41
N CYS A 305 -8.79 -11.23 16.94
CA CYS A 305 -8.88 -10.89 18.35
C CYS A 305 -10.07 -9.94 18.65
N PRO A 306 -11.13 -10.38 19.34
CA PRO A 306 -12.33 -9.57 19.59
C PRO A 306 -12.17 -8.53 20.73
N LEU A 307 -10.96 -8.32 21.26
CA LEU A 307 -10.74 -7.46 22.43
C LEU A 307 -9.64 -6.41 22.20
N PRO A 308 -10.00 -5.11 22.26
CA PRO A 308 -9.06 -4.01 22.10
C PRO A 308 -7.97 -3.81 23.16
N SER A 309 -7.76 -4.75 24.07
CA SER A 309 -6.92 -4.57 25.25
C SER A 309 -5.72 -5.50 25.31
N LEU A 310 -5.54 -6.38 24.32
CA LEU A 310 -4.40 -7.31 24.23
C LEU A 310 -3.45 -6.96 23.05
N PHE A 311 -3.67 -5.81 22.41
CA PHE A 311 -3.00 -5.36 21.18
C PHE A 311 -1.48 -5.27 21.25
N SER A 312 -0.89 -4.92 22.40
CA SER A 312 0.55 -4.57 22.46
C SER A 312 1.48 -5.76 22.73
N GLU A 313 0.98 -6.92 23.14
CA GLU A 313 1.85 -8.01 23.66
C GLU A 313 2.21 -9.08 22.63
N ARG A 314 1.56 -9.14 21.45
CA ARG A 314 1.79 -10.24 20.48
C ARG A 314 2.45 -9.86 19.16
N VAL A 315 2.48 -8.59 18.79
CA VAL A 315 3.01 -8.12 17.49
C VAL A 315 4.55 -8.09 17.46
N LEU A 316 5.22 -8.21 18.62
CA LEU A 316 6.68 -8.18 18.74
C LEU A 316 7.20 -9.37 19.55
N HIS A 317 7.04 -10.58 19.02
CA HIS A 317 7.90 -11.70 19.43
C HIS A 317 8.54 -12.34 18.20
N ILE A 318 9.37 -11.56 17.51
CA ILE A 318 10.58 -12.14 16.91
C ILE A 318 11.46 -12.50 18.11
N PRO A 319 11.83 -13.78 18.33
CA PRO A 319 12.61 -14.15 19.50
C PRO A 319 13.96 -13.42 19.44
N GLU A 320 14.25 -12.58 20.44
CA GLU A 320 15.56 -11.91 20.61
C GLU A 320 16.69 -12.89 20.99
N THR A 321 16.53 -14.19 20.77
CA THR A 321 17.53 -15.20 21.12
C THR A 321 18.25 -15.66 19.86
N GLY A 322 19.26 -14.89 19.45
CA GLY A 322 20.36 -15.46 18.67
C GLY A 322 21.12 -16.48 19.53
N PRO A 323 21.70 -17.54 18.94
CA PRO A 323 22.51 -18.49 19.70
C PRO A 323 23.70 -17.77 20.33
N SER A 324 23.86 -17.92 21.64
CA SER A 324 25.06 -17.52 22.37
C SER A 324 26.27 -18.18 21.73
N LEU A 325 27.14 -17.37 21.12
CA LEU A 325 28.47 -17.82 20.69
C LEU A 325 29.22 -18.38 21.93
N PRO A 326 29.83 -19.57 21.86
CA PRO A 326 30.67 -20.05 22.94
C PRO A 326 31.88 -19.11 23.05
N GLY A 327 32.00 -18.46 24.20
CA GLY A 327 33.08 -17.54 24.51
C GLY A 327 34.44 -18.22 24.36
N THR A 328 35.26 -17.68 23.48
CA THR A 328 36.71 -17.86 23.53
C THR A 328 37.21 -17.12 24.75
N GLY A 329 37.64 -17.88 25.77
CA GLY A 329 38.29 -17.33 26.94
C GLY A 329 39.63 -16.71 26.57
N GLU A 330 39.77 -15.43 26.89
CA GLU A 330 41.05 -14.85 27.28
C GLU A 330 40.83 -14.12 28.60
N GLU A 331 41.46 -14.65 29.64
CA GLU A 331 41.61 -14.03 30.95
C GLU A 331 42.57 -12.85 30.81
N ASP A 332 42.23 -11.70 31.41
CA ASP A 332 43.25 -10.83 32.00
C ASP A 332 42.68 -10.15 33.26
N PRO A 333 43.44 -10.06 34.37
CA PRO A 333 42.91 -9.82 35.70
C PRO A 333 43.04 -8.36 36.14
N GLY A 334 42.07 -7.93 36.94
CA GLY A 334 42.26 -6.83 37.88
C GLY A 334 41.34 -5.64 37.67
N SER A 335 40.30 -5.55 38.49
CA SER A 335 40.26 -4.55 39.57
C SER A 335 38.91 -4.55 40.29
N GLN A 336 38.99 -4.89 41.58
CA GLN A 336 38.31 -4.26 42.70
C GLN A 336 36.77 -4.17 42.67
N GLY A 337 36.15 -5.05 43.47
CA GLY A 337 34.74 -4.97 43.80
C GLY A 337 34.37 -3.81 44.71
N ILE A 338 33.11 -3.37 44.56
CA ILE A 338 32.35 -2.68 45.58
C ILE A 338 30.90 -3.22 45.55
N LYS A 339 30.62 -4.06 46.56
CA LYS A 339 29.40 -4.23 47.35
C LYS A 339 28.03 -4.09 46.67
N GLU A 340 27.30 -5.21 46.70
CA GLU A 340 25.84 -5.31 46.74
C GLU A 340 25.23 -4.26 47.66
N GLY A 341 24.25 -3.53 47.14
CA GLY A 341 23.35 -2.68 47.88
C GLY A 341 21.94 -2.92 47.39
N ASP A 342 21.16 -3.62 48.21
CA ASP A 342 19.71 -3.73 48.11
C ASP A 342 19.07 -2.37 47.81
N ARG A 343 18.28 -2.30 46.75
CA ARG A 343 17.20 -1.30 46.62
C ARG A 343 15.99 -1.92 45.94
N HIS A 344 15.06 -2.35 46.78
CA HIS A 344 13.64 -2.39 46.45
C HIS A 344 13.20 -1.00 45.94
N TYR A 345 12.71 -0.95 44.70
CA TYR A 345 11.71 0.00 44.21
C TYR A 345 10.76 -0.87 43.37
N GLY A 346 9.49 -1.08 43.75
CA GLY A 346 8.53 -0.04 44.11
C GLY A 346 7.68 0.21 42.87
N SER A 347 6.53 -0.47 42.80
CA SER A 347 5.48 -0.24 41.81
C SER A 347 5.11 1.25 41.81
N GLY A 348 5.65 1.98 40.83
CA GLY A 348 5.38 3.40 40.63
C GLY A 348 4.30 3.58 39.57
N SER A 349 3.07 3.77 40.05
CA SER A 349 1.98 4.40 39.31
C SER A 349 2.43 5.75 38.76
N TRP A 350 2.41 5.91 37.44
CA TRP A 350 2.50 7.24 36.83
C TRP A 350 1.08 7.74 36.57
N GLU A 351 0.68 8.68 37.42
CA GLU A 351 -0.50 9.53 37.26
C GLU A 351 -0.42 10.29 35.93
N GLY A 352 -1.53 10.26 35.19
CA GLY A 352 -1.70 11.01 33.96
C GLY A 352 -2.08 12.47 34.19
N SER A 353 -2.12 13.23 33.10
CA SER A 353 -3.01 14.37 32.84
C SER A 353 -2.78 14.91 31.42
N PRO A 354 -3.75 15.56 30.75
CA PRO A 354 -5.19 15.32 30.81
C PRO A 354 -5.80 15.15 29.39
N LEU A 355 -6.59 14.09 29.22
CA LEU A 355 -7.54 13.97 28.11
C LEU A 355 -8.69 14.96 28.33
N CYS A 356 -9.10 15.57 27.22
CA CYS A 356 -10.17 16.53 27.05
C CYS A 356 -11.45 16.12 27.82
N ASN A 357 -11.95 17.03 28.67
CA ASN A 357 -13.22 16.95 29.37
C ASN A 357 -14.37 16.54 28.43
N ARG A 358 -14.99 15.39 28.72
CA ARG A 358 -16.38 15.11 28.36
C ARG A 358 -17.25 15.50 29.54
N ASP A 359 -17.89 16.65 29.46
CA ASP A 359 -18.99 16.99 30.35
C ASP A 359 -20.29 16.39 29.81
N GLN A 360 -20.94 15.61 30.67
CA GLN A 360 -22.31 15.16 30.52
C GLN A 360 -23.25 16.30 30.91
N THR A 361 -24.15 16.69 30.01
CA THR A 361 -25.44 17.26 30.41
C THR A 361 -26.57 16.48 29.79
N ARG A 362 -27.30 15.78 30.66
CA ARG A 362 -28.62 15.18 30.44
C ARG A 362 -29.63 16.23 29.98
N GLY A 363 -30.49 15.82 29.05
CA GLY A 363 -31.95 15.95 29.13
C GLY A 363 -32.59 17.34 29.09
N GLY A 364 -33.19 17.67 27.95
CA GLY A 364 -34.21 18.73 27.83
C GLY A 364 -34.83 18.68 26.45
N GLY A 365 -36.06 18.15 26.36
CA GLY A 365 -36.77 17.98 25.08
C GLY A 365 -37.21 19.28 24.43
N ALA A 366 -37.31 19.27 23.11
CA ALA A 366 -38.23 20.13 22.37
C ALA A 366 -38.51 19.51 20.99
N GLU A 367 -39.75 19.09 20.84
CA GLU A 367 -40.48 18.71 19.65
C GLU A 367 -40.48 19.82 18.59
N VAL A 368 -40.09 19.54 17.35
CA VAL A 368 -40.53 20.36 16.19
C VAL A 368 -40.90 19.46 15.00
N ARG A 369 -42.19 19.55 14.72
CA ARG A 369 -43.01 18.99 13.64
C ARG A 369 -42.40 19.09 12.23
N ARG A 370 -42.59 18.01 11.48
CA ARG A 370 -42.76 18.02 10.01
C ARG A 370 -43.88 19.00 9.61
N ARG A 371 -43.61 19.87 8.65
CA ARG A 371 -44.65 20.56 7.86
C ARG A 371 -44.46 20.25 6.38
N LYS A 372 -45.48 19.60 5.83
CA LYS A 372 -45.85 19.66 4.41
C LYS A 372 -46.31 21.08 4.08
N SER A 373 -46.09 21.51 2.84
CA SER A 373 -46.90 22.53 2.17
C SER A 373 -46.97 22.19 0.68
N GLU A 374 -48.15 21.73 0.28
CA GLU A 374 -48.68 21.78 -1.09
C GLU A 374 -49.52 23.06 -1.24
N GLU A 375 -49.89 23.34 -2.51
CA GLU A 375 -50.86 24.33 -3.03
C GLU A 375 -50.31 25.76 -3.23
N GLU A 376 -50.55 26.44 -4.35
CA GLU A 376 -51.76 26.42 -5.19
C GLU A 376 -51.52 26.97 -6.62
N GLU A 377 -52.43 26.60 -7.52
CA GLU A 377 -52.49 26.85 -8.96
C GLU A 377 -52.89 28.28 -9.36
N GLY A 378 -52.67 28.62 -10.65
CA GLY A 378 -53.47 29.65 -11.32
C GLY A 378 -53.06 29.96 -12.77
N GLY A 379 -53.90 29.55 -13.73
CA GLY A 379 -54.18 30.40 -14.92
C GLY A 379 -53.94 29.82 -16.32
N VAL A 380 -54.97 29.17 -16.87
CA VAL A 380 -55.15 28.73 -18.26
C VAL A 380 -55.39 29.90 -19.23
N ARG A 381 -54.84 29.85 -20.46
CA ARG A 381 -55.58 30.17 -21.72
C ARG A 381 -54.85 29.75 -23.01
N THR A 382 -55.68 29.38 -23.99
CA THR A 382 -55.43 28.57 -25.19
C THR A 382 -55.32 29.37 -26.51
N ARG A 383 -54.81 28.67 -27.55
CA ARG A 383 -55.10 28.73 -29.01
C ARG A 383 -54.11 29.46 -29.94
N GLY A 384 -53.74 28.75 -31.02
CA GLY A 384 -53.59 29.33 -32.35
C GLY A 384 -52.38 28.83 -33.15
N GLY A 385 -52.52 27.73 -33.90
CA GLY A 385 -51.53 27.31 -34.89
C GLY A 385 -51.70 28.04 -36.23
N VAL A 386 -50.60 28.18 -37.00
CA VAL A 386 -50.62 28.36 -38.46
C VAL A 386 -49.38 27.70 -39.09
N ASN A 387 -49.68 26.83 -40.06
CA ASN A 387 -48.80 26.24 -41.09
C ASN A 387 -47.91 27.26 -41.83
N LYS A 388 -46.70 26.86 -42.22
CA LYS A 388 -46.22 27.09 -43.60
C LYS A 388 -45.09 26.13 -43.98
N ARG A 389 -45.33 25.42 -45.09
CA ARG A 389 -44.42 24.50 -45.78
C ARG A 389 -44.12 25.09 -47.18
N ILE A 390 -42.87 24.89 -47.63
CA ILE A 390 -42.39 24.73 -49.03
C ILE A 390 -42.11 26.00 -49.88
N ARG A 391 -40.83 26.13 -50.27
CA ARG A 391 -40.23 26.20 -51.65
C ARG A 391 -38.81 26.78 -51.46
N GLY A 392 -37.68 26.16 -51.82
CA GLY A 392 -37.38 25.31 -52.97
C GLY A 392 -36.56 26.13 -53.98
N ARG A 393 -35.23 26.03 -53.93
CA ARG A 393 -34.30 26.32 -55.06
C ARG A 393 -33.02 25.51 -54.85
N GLY A 394 -32.84 24.49 -55.69
CA GLY A 394 -31.56 23.83 -55.90
C GLY A 394 -30.87 24.36 -57.16
N SER A 395 -29.59 24.00 -57.30
CA SER A 395 -28.74 23.84 -58.52
C SER A 395 -27.30 24.20 -58.10
N ASN A 396 -26.42 23.23 -57.81
CA ASN A 396 -25.61 22.42 -58.74
C ASN A 396 -24.16 22.92 -58.87
N VAL A 397 -23.21 22.01 -58.52
CA VAL A 397 -22.08 21.56 -59.38
C VAL A 397 -20.82 22.45 -59.30
N LYS A 398 -19.57 21.97 -59.13
CA LYS A 398 -18.86 20.82 -59.73
C LYS A 398 -17.57 20.55 -58.94
N GLU A 399 -17.21 19.28 -58.78
CA GLU A 399 -15.82 18.82 -58.63
C GLU A 399 -15.11 18.83 -59.98
N GLY A 400 -13.78 18.93 -59.94
CA GLY A 400 -12.86 18.62 -61.02
C GLY A 400 -11.55 18.16 -60.41
#